data_AF-A0A7V4LRA1-F1
#
_entry.id   AF-A0A7V4LRA1-F1
#
_cell.length_a   1.000
_cell.length_b   1.000
_cell.length_c   1.000
_cell.angle_alpha   90.00
_cell.angle_beta   90.00
_cell.angle_gamma   90.00
#
_symmetry.space_group_name_H-M   'P 1'
#
loop_
_entity.id
_entity.type
_entity.pdbx_description
1 polymer ?
#
loop_
_entity_poly.entity_id
_entity_poly.type
_entity_poly.pdbx_seq_one_letter_code
_entity_poly.pdbx_strand_id
1 'polypeptide(L)'
;MNRVLGSIYAGLGLLAVLAALLVPAYLRSVDATVVTHAGAQGPGLVAEALQAARLDKLGTAVLLAQAAMAAEVPEATATLYAVQRLRGEQPVPAVWGGPDSLLRQVCCPPGEVPPVGESVMEVLLPERARVAAARALSSSRRAD
;
A
#
# COMPACT_ATOMS: atom_id res chain seq x y z
N MET A 1 53.50 10.82 4.37
CA MET A 1 52.19 10.67 5.06
C MET A 1 51.00 10.79 4.09
N ASN A 2 50.89 11.88 3.31
CA ASN A 2 49.67 12.18 2.52
C ASN A 2 49.32 11.18 1.40
N ARG A 3 50.31 10.51 0.78
CA ARG A 3 50.05 9.49 -0.25
C ARG A 3 49.39 8.22 0.30
N VAL A 4 49.73 7.84 1.54
CA VAL A 4 49.15 6.66 2.20
C VAL A 4 47.71 6.96 2.61
N LEU A 5 47.45 8.16 3.15
CA LEU A 5 46.10 8.63 3.44
C LEU A 5 45.20 8.64 2.20
N GLY A 6 45.70 9.16 1.06
CA GLY A 6 44.97 9.16 -0.20
C GLY A 6 44.61 7.76 -0.69
N SER A 7 45.53 6.80 -0.54
CA SER A 7 45.26 5.39 -0.88
C SER A 7 44.19 4.76 0.00
N ILE A 8 44.15 5.12 1.28
CA ILE A 8 43.14 4.63 2.22
C ILE A 8 41.75 5.17 1.83
N TYR A 9 41.64 6.47 1.54
CA TYR A 9 40.38 7.07 1.11
C TYR A 9 39.90 6.53 -0.24
N ALA A 10 40.80 6.30 -1.20
CA ALA A 10 40.46 5.69 -2.48
C ALA A 10 39.96 4.24 -2.30
N GLY A 11 40.59 3.46 -1.41
CA GLY A 11 40.13 2.12 -1.07
C GLY A 11 38.76 2.11 -0.40
N LEU A 12 38.51 3.04 0.53
CA LEU A 12 37.21 3.21 1.19
C LEU A 12 36.11 3.62 0.20
N GLY A 13 36.42 4.50 -0.75
CA GLY A 13 35.49 4.89 -1.82
C GLY A 13 35.15 3.72 -2.74
N LEU A 14 36.14 2.94 -3.15
CA LEU A 14 35.93 1.74 -3.96
C LEU A 14 35.07 0.69 -3.20
N LEU A 15 35.35 0.50 -1.92
CA LEU A 15 34.59 -0.41 -1.06
C LEU A 15 33.14 0.05 -0.88
N ALA A 16 32.91 1.36 -0.73
CA ALA A 16 31.58 1.94 -0.66
C ALA A 16 30.81 1.79 -1.99
N VAL A 17 31.47 1.94 -3.14
CA VAL A 17 30.88 1.70 -4.46
C VAL A 17 30.54 0.22 -4.65
N LEU A 18 31.44 -0.69 -4.23
CA LEU A 18 31.18 -2.14 -4.25
C LEU A 18 30.04 -2.52 -3.30
N ALA A 19 29.95 -1.91 -2.12
CA ALA A 19 28.85 -2.10 -1.18
C ALA A 19 27.52 -1.52 -1.71
N ALA A 20 27.57 -0.40 -2.44
CA ALA A 20 26.41 0.17 -3.14
C ALA A 20 25.95 -0.72 -4.30
N LEU A 21 26.87 -1.37 -5.01
CA LEU A 21 26.57 -2.41 -6.00
C LEU A 21 26.04 -3.70 -5.36
N LEU A 22 26.45 -3.98 -4.12
CA LEU A 22 25.93 -5.04 -3.27
C LEU A 22 24.65 -4.63 -2.51
N VAL A 23 24.10 -3.44 -2.77
CA VAL A 23 22.77 -3.07 -2.26
C VAL A 23 21.81 -4.18 -2.66
N PRO A 24 21.01 -4.68 -1.71
CA PRO A 24 20.69 -6.08 -1.75
C PRO A 24 19.75 -6.43 -2.88
N ALA A 25 20.01 -7.57 -3.50
CA ALA A 25 19.16 -8.16 -4.52
C ALA A 25 17.69 -8.29 -4.07
N TYR A 26 17.34 -8.24 -2.78
CA TYR A 26 15.94 -8.25 -2.34
C TYR A 26 15.12 -7.04 -2.80
N LEU A 27 15.73 -5.89 -3.12
CA LEU A 27 15.03 -4.80 -3.81
C LEU A 27 14.97 -5.02 -5.34
N ARG A 28 15.75 -5.97 -5.84
CA ARG A 28 15.92 -6.34 -7.26
C ARG A 28 15.28 -7.69 -7.63
N SER A 29 14.74 -8.44 -6.67
CA SER A 29 14.44 -9.87 -6.82
C SER A 29 12.99 -10.23 -6.53
N VAL A 30 12.05 -9.47 -7.08
CA VAL A 30 11.00 -10.22 -7.77
C VAL A 30 11.45 -10.24 -9.22
N ASP A 31 12.17 -11.30 -9.57
CA ASP A 31 12.53 -11.56 -10.95
C ASP A 31 11.24 -11.49 -11.76
N ALA A 32 11.25 -10.77 -12.89
CA ALA A 32 10.05 -10.61 -13.71
C ALA A 32 9.49 -11.98 -14.10
N THR A 33 10.36 -13.00 -14.19
CA THR A 33 9.97 -14.40 -14.41
C THR A 33 9.18 -15.00 -13.24
N VAL A 34 9.50 -14.65 -11.98
CA VAL A 34 8.73 -15.08 -10.80
C VAL A 34 7.38 -14.37 -10.76
N VAL A 35 7.33 -13.07 -11.10
CA VAL A 35 6.06 -12.33 -11.22
C VAL A 35 5.19 -12.93 -12.32
N THR A 36 5.75 -13.23 -13.49
CA THR A 36 4.97 -13.81 -14.60
C THR A 36 4.55 -15.24 -14.29
N HIS A 37 5.38 -16.04 -13.63
CA HIS A 37 5.01 -17.40 -13.25
C HIS A 37 3.93 -17.42 -12.16
N ALA A 38 4.05 -16.57 -11.14
CA ALA A 38 3.01 -16.39 -10.12
C ALA A 38 1.73 -15.78 -10.71
N GLY A 39 1.87 -14.82 -11.63
CA GLY A 39 0.76 -14.16 -12.31
C GLY A 39 0.04 -15.05 -13.33
N ALA A 40 0.70 -16.06 -13.91
CA ALA A 40 0.10 -16.96 -14.90
C ALA A 40 -1.07 -17.79 -14.34
N GLN A 41 -1.10 -18.03 -13.03
CA GLN A 41 -2.20 -18.70 -12.33
C GLN A 41 -3.09 -17.75 -11.54
N GLY A 42 -2.75 -16.45 -11.52
CA GLY A 42 -3.49 -15.42 -10.80
C GLY A 42 -4.69 -14.87 -11.58
N PRO A 43 -5.57 -14.10 -10.91
CA PRO A 43 -6.62 -13.36 -11.60
C PRO A 43 -6.02 -12.33 -12.55
N GLY A 44 -6.67 -12.09 -13.69
CA GLY A 44 -6.27 -10.99 -14.57
C GLY A 44 -6.44 -9.64 -13.87
N LEU A 45 -5.56 -8.67 -14.17
CA LEU A 45 -5.58 -7.32 -13.55
C LEU A 45 -6.96 -6.66 -13.57
N VAL A 46 -7.70 -6.87 -14.66
CA VAL A 46 -9.04 -6.32 -14.89
C VAL A 46 -10.07 -6.96 -13.96
N ALA A 47 -10.00 -8.28 -13.77
CA ALA A 47 -10.88 -9.01 -12.87
C ALA A 47 -10.60 -8.65 -11.41
N GLU A 48 -9.32 -8.52 -11.05
CA GLU A 48 -8.86 -8.09 -9.72
C GLU A 48 -9.35 -6.67 -9.40
N ALA A 49 -9.24 -5.73 -10.36
CA ALA A 49 -9.71 -4.36 -10.21
C ALA A 49 -11.24 -4.31 -9.97
N LEU A 50 -12.02 -5.10 -10.71
CA LEU A 50 -13.46 -5.20 -10.52
C LEU A 50 -13.82 -5.84 -9.18
N GLN A 51 -13.07 -6.85 -8.74
CA GLN A 51 -13.27 -7.48 -7.44
C GLN A 51 -12.94 -6.52 -6.30
N ALA A 52 -11.87 -5.75 -6.40
CA ALA A 52 -11.53 -4.70 -5.44
C ALA A 52 -12.61 -3.63 -5.37
N ALA A 53 -13.18 -3.22 -6.52
CA ALA A 53 -14.29 -2.28 -6.57
C ALA A 53 -15.56 -2.85 -5.89
N ARG A 54 -15.86 -4.14 -6.07
CA ARG A 54 -16.98 -4.82 -5.38
C ARG A 54 -16.79 -4.92 -3.87
N LEU A 55 -15.54 -4.99 -3.41
CA LEU A 55 -15.19 -5.03 -1.99
C LEU A 55 -15.08 -3.64 -1.35
N ASP A 56 -15.56 -2.59 -2.04
CA ASP A 56 -15.50 -1.19 -1.63
C ASP A 56 -14.06 -0.68 -1.41
N LYS A 57 -13.07 -1.37 -2.00
CA LYS A 57 -11.66 -0.98 -2.01
C LYS A 57 -11.36 -0.15 -3.26
N LEU A 58 -12.04 0.99 -3.39
CA LEU A 58 -11.96 1.82 -4.60
C LEU A 58 -10.54 2.29 -4.93
N GLY A 59 -9.73 2.64 -3.94
CA GLY A 59 -8.34 3.05 -4.17
C GLY A 59 -7.49 1.94 -4.77
N THR A 60 -7.68 0.69 -4.31
CA THR A 60 -7.02 -0.48 -4.90
C THR A 60 -7.50 -0.72 -6.32
N ALA A 61 -8.80 -0.61 -6.57
CA ALA A 61 -9.36 -0.74 -7.91
C ALA A 61 -8.80 0.31 -8.89
N VAL A 62 -8.64 1.57 -8.45
CA VAL A 62 -8.05 2.65 -9.25
C VAL A 62 -6.60 2.33 -9.59
N LEU A 63 -5.79 1.89 -8.63
CA LEU A 63 -4.38 1.55 -8.85
C LEU A 63 -4.22 0.37 -9.81
N LEU A 64 -5.01 -0.70 -9.64
CA LEU A 64 -4.99 -1.87 -10.51
C LEU A 64 -5.42 -1.52 -11.93
N ALA A 65 -6.44 -0.67 -12.07
CA ALA A 65 -6.93 -0.24 -13.36
C ALA A 65 -5.93 0.69 -14.08
N GLN A 66 -5.20 1.55 -13.35
CA GLN A 66 -4.08 2.33 -13.89
C GLN A 66 -2.92 1.43 -14.33
N ALA A 67 -2.58 0.41 -13.55
CA ALA A 67 -1.56 -0.58 -13.90
C ALA A 67 -1.96 -1.36 -15.17
N ALA A 68 -3.24 -1.73 -15.31
CA ALA A 68 -3.75 -2.40 -16.50
C ALA A 68 -3.66 -1.52 -17.76
N MET A 69 -3.87 -0.21 -17.63
CA MET A 69 -3.63 0.75 -18.70
C MET A 69 -2.16 0.86 -19.08
N ALA A 70 -1.27 0.94 -18.09
CA ALA A 70 0.17 1.00 -18.32
C ALA A 70 0.72 -0.28 -18.98
N ALA A 71 0.04 -1.42 -18.75
CA ALA A 71 0.34 -2.70 -19.38
C ALA A 71 -0.40 -2.91 -20.73
N GLU A 72 -1.09 -1.88 -21.25
CA GLU A 72 -1.81 -1.91 -22.53
C GLU A 72 -2.84 -3.04 -22.67
N VAL A 73 -3.49 -3.43 -21.57
CA VAL A 73 -4.50 -4.50 -21.60
C VAL A 73 -5.75 -4.01 -22.36
N PRO A 74 -6.25 -4.73 -23.38
CA PRO A 74 -7.35 -4.26 -24.23
C PRO A 74 -8.64 -3.87 -23.49
N GLU A 75 -8.93 -4.58 -22.39
CA GLU A 75 -10.14 -4.38 -21.56
C GLU A 75 -9.94 -3.36 -20.41
N ALA A 76 -8.73 -2.79 -20.26
CA ALA A 76 -8.41 -1.87 -19.17
C ALA A 76 -9.15 -0.53 -19.26
N THR A 77 -9.46 -0.06 -20.47
CA THR A 77 -10.12 1.23 -20.68
C THR A 77 -11.56 1.23 -20.18
N ALA A 78 -12.33 0.19 -20.51
CA ALA A 78 -13.72 0.03 -20.05
C ALA A 78 -13.80 -0.12 -18.53
N THR A 79 -12.86 -0.86 -17.93
CA THR A 79 -12.83 -1.06 -16.48
C THR A 79 -12.36 0.16 -15.72
N LEU A 80 -11.40 0.91 -16.22
CA LEU A 80 -11.08 2.22 -15.68
C LEU A 80 -12.26 3.18 -15.71
N TYR A 81 -13.01 3.21 -16.80
CA TYR A 81 -14.17 4.09 -16.89
C TYR A 81 -15.23 3.72 -15.84
N ALA A 82 -15.49 2.42 -15.65
CA ALA A 82 -16.39 1.94 -14.61
C ALA A 82 -15.89 2.31 -13.20
N VAL A 83 -14.59 2.12 -12.92
CA VAL A 83 -13.98 2.46 -11.62
C VAL A 83 -13.94 3.98 -11.39
N GLN A 84 -13.66 4.79 -12.40
CA GLN A 84 -13.68 6.26 -12.31
C GLN A 84 -15.09 6.80 -12.10
N ARG A 85 -16.10 6.17 -12.71
CA ARG A 85 -17.50 6.52 -12.47
C ARG A 85 -17.88 6.26 -11.01
N LEU A 86 -17.55 5.08 -10.49
CA LEU A 86 -17.73 4.72 -9.07
C LEU A 86 -16.97 5.69 -8.13
N ARG A 87 -15.76 6.11 -8.54
CA ARG A 87 -14.98 7.12 -7.81
C ARG A 87 -15.67 8.48 -7.77
N GLY A 88 -16.31 8.90 -8.87
CA GLY A 88 -17.02 10.17 -8.94
C GLY A 88 -18.27 10.23 -8.07
N GLU A 89 -18.82 9.07 -7.71
CA GLU A 89 -19.98 8.92 -6.82
C GLU A 89 -19.59 8.94 -5.33
N GLN A 90 -18.29 8.90 -4.99
CA GLN A 90 -17.80 8.90 -3.61
C GLN A 90 -16.84 10.07 -3.32
N PRO A 91 -16.84 10.63 -2.09
CA PRO A 91 -15.90 11.68 -1.70
C PRO A 91 -14.45 11.15 -1.75
N VAL A 92 -13.52 11.97 -2.26
CA VAL A 92 -12.10 11.59 -2.48
C VAL A 92 -11.41 10.93 -1.27
N PRO A 93 -11.67 11.32 0.00
CA PRO A 93 -11.11 10.65 1.16
C PRO A 93 -11.57 9.19 1.31
N ALA A 94 -12.80 8.85 0.92
CA ALA A 94 -13.31 7.48 0.96
C ALA A 94 -12.58 6.57 -0.03
N VAL A 95 -12.15 7.13 -1.17
CA VAL A 95 -11.44 6.40 -2.23
C VAL A 95 -10.08 5.89 -1.75
N TRP A 96 -9.36 6.67 -0.94
CA TRP A 96 -8.02 6.30 -0.47
C TRP A 96 -8.00 5.63 0.90
N GLY A 97 -9.19 5.42 1.49
CA GLY A 97 -9.38 4.74 2.77
C GLY A 97 -10.01 5.66 3.81
N GLY A 98 -11.31 5.46 4.02
CA GLY A 98 -11.98 5.89 5.24
C GLY A 98 -11.62 4.99 6.43
N PRO A 99 -12.01 5.36 7.66
CA PRO A 99 -11.80 4.53 8.84
C PRO A 99 -12.50 3.18 8.70
N ASP A 100 -11.69 2.10 8.74
CA ASP A 100 -12.18 0.72 8.72
C ASP A 100 -13.23 0.50 9.82
N SER A 101 -14.23 -0.30 9.52
CA SER A 101 -15.28 -0.76 10.43
C SER A 101 -14.70 -1.32 11.74
N LEU A 102 -13.60 -2.06 11.66
CA LEU A 102 -12.87 -2.58 12.83
C LEU A 102 -12.27 -1.47 13.68
N LEU A 103 -11.66 -0.47 13.04
CA LEU A 103 -11.09 0.68 13.73
C LEU A 103 -12.18 1.46 14.47
N ARG A 104 -13.37 1.60 13.86
CA ARG A 104 -14.54 2.17 14.52
C ARG A 104 -15.01 1.35 15.72
N GLN A 105 -15.05 0.02 15.64
CA GLN A 105 -15.43 -0.84 16.78
C GLN A 105 -14.46 -0.77 17.96
N VAL A 106 -13.17 -0.63 17.68
CA VAL A 106 -12.14 -0.51 18.73
C VAL A 106 -12.15 0.88 19.35
N CYS A 107 -12.30 1.93 18.53
CA CYS A 107 -12.24 3.32 18.98
C CYS A 107 -13.57 3.83 19.57
N CYS A 108 -14.70 3.20 19.29
CA CYS A 108 -16.03 3.60 19.77
C CYS A 108 -16.71 2.46 20.57
N PRO A 109 -16.82 2.58 21.91
CA PRO A 109 -17.61 1.64 22.70
C PRO A 109 -19.12 1.75 22.40
N PRO A 110 -19.92 0.70 22.69
CA PRO A 110 -21.34 0.70 22.40
C PRO A 110 -22.06 1.83 23.16
N GLY A 111 -22.71 2.73 22.41
CA GLY A 111 -23.50 3.85 22.94
C GLY A 111 -22.93 5.25 22.65
N GLU A 112 -21.72 5.36 22.10
CA GLU A 112 -21.13 6.64 21.68
C GLU A 112 -21.31 6.91 20.18
N VAL A 113 -21.55 8.18 19.83
CA VAL A 113 -21.62 8.64 18.45
C VAL A 113 -20.22 8.59 17.85
N PRO A 114 -19.97 7.82 16.78
CA PRO A 114 -18.65 7.72 16.20
C PRO A 114 -18.19 9.09 15.70
N PRO A 115 -16.90 9.45 15.87
CA PRO A 115 -16.37 10.68 15.32
C PRO A 115 -16.57 10.66 13.79
N VAL A 116 -17.24 11.70 13.27
CA VAL A 116 -17.41 11.92 11.84
C VAL A 116 -16.05 12.39 11.30
N GLY A 117 -15.17 11.44 11.04
CA GLY A 117 -13.91 11.65 10.34
C GLY A 117 -14.00 11.02 8.96
N GLU A 118 -13.80 11.80 7.91
CA GLU A 118 -13.65 11.29 6.55
C GLU A 118 -12.33 10.53 6.39
N SER A 119 -11.38 10.74 7.31
CA SER A 119 -10.07 10.11 7.33
C SER A 119 -9.79 9.31 8.61
N VAL A 120 -8.96 8.27 8.49
CA VAL A 120 -8.42 7.50 9.64
C VAL A 120 -7.75 8.41 10.67
N MET A 121 -7.08 9.47 10.21
CA MET A 121 -6.38 10.41 11.09
C MET A 121 -7.34 11.18 11.98
N GLU A 122 -8.50 11.60 11.48
CA GLU A 122 -9.53 12.26 12.29
C GLU A 122 -10.13 11.32 13.34
N VAL A 123 -10.28 10.04 13.01
CA VAL A 123 -10.72 9.04 14.00
C VAL A 123 -9.66 8.76 15.06
N LEU A 124 -8.37 8.87 14.72
CA LEU A 124 -7.26 8.67 15.66
C LEU A 124 -6.77 9.96 16.34
N LEU A 125 -7.27 11.13 15.95
CA LEU A 125 -6.90 12.41 16.56
C LEU A 125 -7.25 12.47 18.06
N PRO A 126 -8.43 12.00 18.50
CA PRO A 126 -8.79 11.98 19.91
C PRO A 126 -7.88 11.06 20.72
N GLU A 127 -7.39 11.55 21.87
CA GLU A 127 -6.51 10.78 22.75
C GLU A 127 -7.12 9.44 23.18
N ARG A 128 -8.43 9.42 23.44
CA ARG A 128 -9.15 8.19 23.82
C ARG A 128 -9.09 7.12 22.73
N ALA A 129 -9.27 7.51 21.47
CA ALA A 129 -9.19 6.61 20.32
C ALA A 129 -7.77 6.05 20.16
N ARG A 130 -6.73 6.87 20.38
CA ARG A 130 -5.32 6.40 20.36
C ARG A 130 -5.05 5.36 21.43
N VAL A 131 -5.50 5.60 22.66
CA VAL A 131 -5.29 4.67 23.79
C VAL A 131 -6.04 3.36 23.54
N ALA A 132 -7.27 3.41 23.03
CA ALA A 132 -8.05 2.22 22.69
C ALA A 132 -7.39 1.41 21.55
N ALA A 133 -6.97 2.08 20.48
CA ALA A 133 -6.25 1.45 19.37
C ALA A 133 -4.92 0.83 19.83
N ALA A 134 -4.12 1.54 20.63
CA ALA A 134 -2.87 1.02 21.18
C ALA A 134 -3.09 -0.23 22.05
N ARG A 135 -4.16 -0.24 22.86
CA ARG A 135 -4.52 -1.41 23.67
C ARG A 135 -4.91 -2.60 22.78
N ALA A 136 -5.78 -2.40 21.80
CA ALA A 136 -6.18 -3.46 20.88
C ALA A 136 -5.01 -4.03 20.08
N LEU A 137 -4.12 -3.16 19.59
CA LEU A 137 -2.90 -3.56 18.88
C LEU A 137 -1.93 -4.31 19.80
N SER A 138 -1.77 -3.88 21.05
CA SER A 138 -0.93 -4.59 22.03
C SER A 138 -1.45 -6.00 22.37
N SER A 139 -2.78 -6.20 22.28
CA SER A 139 -3.40 -7.52 22.46
C SER A 139 -3.41 -8.37 21.18
N SER A 140 -3.21 -7.74 20.02
CA SER A 140 -3.15 -8.43 18.73
C SER A 140 -1.77 -9.05 18.55
N ARG A 141 -1.65 -10.37 18.74
CA ARG A 141 -0.48 -11.10 18.25
C ARG A 141 -0.56 -11.20 16.74
N ARG A 142 0.55 -10.94 16.03
CA ARG A 142 0.73 -11.50 14.68
C ARG A 142 0.59 -13.01 14.82
N ALA A 143 -0.42 -13.58 14.16
CA ALA A 143 -0.38 -15.00 13.86
C ALA A 143 0.76 -15.17 12.86
N ASP A 144 1.83 -15.82 13.31
CA ASP A 144 2.94 -16.25 12.46
C ASP A 144 2.47 -17.34 11.49
#